data_AF-A0A0T5ZZB0-F1
#
_entry.id   AF-A0A0T5ZZB0-F1
#
_cell.length_a   1.000
_cell.length_b   1.000
_cell.length_c   1.000
_cell.angle_alpha   90.00
_cell.angle_beta   90.00
_cell.angle_gamma   90.00
#
_symmetry.space_group_name_H-M   'P 1'
#
loop_
_entity.id
_entity.type
_entity.pdbx_description
1 polymer ?
#
loop_
_entity_poly.entity_id
_entity_poly.type
_entity_poly.pdbx_seq_one_letter_code
_entity_poly.pdbx_strand_id
1 'polypeptide(L)'
;MSVATKPAPAADQEMLISGCGAIAQALRLADIDVVTAYPIRPYDTVMQAVAKLISNGELDAEYIVASSEHDQFEIVKHASAVGARVFCGSSGVGWMYAMEAIAVTPALRLPMVALVGNRALDDPGAFGCEHNDALCVRDLGWMLTWVDTAQEALDTALIAYRVAEDRRVFLPCAIGA
;
A
#
# COMPACT_ATOMS: atom_id res chain seq x y z
N MET A 1 -9.85 40.37 5.45
CA MET A 1 -9.54 39.10 4.74
C MET A 1 -8.06 38.84 4.94
N SER A 2 -7.69 37.92 5.85
CA SER A 2 -6.28 37.52 6.01
C SER A 2 -5.91 36.62 4.83
N VAL A 3 -4.93 37.03 4.05
CA VAL A 3 -4.31 36.19 3.03
C VAL A 3 -3.58 35.09 3.79
N ALA A 4 -4.05 33.85 3.71
CA ALA A 4 -3.34 32.70 4.24
C ALA A 4 -2.01 32.59 3.48
N THR A 5 -0.92 32.96 4.15
CA THR A 5 0.43 32.77 3.63
C THR A 5 0.67 31.27 3.47
N LYS A 6 0.94 30.82 2.25
CA LYS A 6 1.33 29.45 1.94
C LYS A 6 2.48 29.07 2.89
N PRO A 7 2.41 27.95 3.63
CA PRO A 7 3.49 27.56 4.53
C PRO A 7 4.78 27.48 3.72
N ALA A 8 5.89 27.92 4.34
CA ALA A 8 7.21 27.79 3.74
C ALA A 8 7.44 26.32 3.34
N PRO A 9 8.10 26.05 2.19
CA PRO A 9 8.46 24.68 1.85
C PRO A 9 9.23 24.09 3.02
N ALA A 10 8.79 22.91 3.48
CA ALA A 10 9.50 22.18 4.52
C ALA A 10 10.96 22.00 4.08
N ALA A 11 11.91 22.16 5.00
CA ALA A 11 13.31 21.94 4.70
C ALA A 11 13.52 20.51 4.17
N ASP A 12 14.40 20.35 3.18
CA ASP A 12 14.77 19.03 2.67
C ASP A 12 15.29 18.18 3.85
N GLN A 13 14.65 17.03 4.06
CA GLN A 13 14.94 16.12 5.16
C GLN A 13 15.48 14.80 4.61
N GLU A 14 16.74 14.49 4.95
CA GLU A 14 17.36 13.20 4.64
C GLU A 14 17.26 12.27 5.86
N MET A 15 16.83 11.03 5.64
CA MET A 15 16.61 10.05 6.71
C MET A 15 17.22 8.70 6.35
N LEU A 16 17.89 8.05 7.30
CA LEU A 16 18.34 6.68 7.16
C LEU A 16 17.27 5.72 7.71
N ILE A 17 16.38 5.26 6.84
CA ILE A 17 15.24 4.40 7.19
C ILE A 17 15.16 3.17 6.25
N SER A 18 14.49 2.12 6.71
CA SER A 18 14.21 0.94 5.89
C SER A 18 13.19 1.25 4.78
N GLY A 19 13.10 0.38 3.77
CA GLY A 19 12.05 0.48 2.75
C GLY A 19 10.64 0.48 3.34
N CYS A 20 10.41 -0.28 4.42
CA CYS A 20 9.12 -0.26 5.09
C CYS A 20 8.81 1.10 5.74
N GLY A 21 9.80 1.72 6.38
CA GLY A 21 9.67 3.07 6.91
C GLY A 21 9.47 4.11 5.81
N ALA A 22 10.13 3.94 4.67
CA ALA A 22 10.01 4.81 3.51
C ALA A 22 8.60 4.76 2.89
N ILE A 23 8.00 3.58 2.75
CA ILE A 23 6.60 3.44 2.34
C ILE A 23 5.67 4.11 3.36
N ALA A 24 5.86 3.88 4.66
CA ALA A 24 5.03 4.52 5.68
C ALA A 24 5.09 6.07 5.60
N GLN A 25 6.26 6.63 5.33
CA GLN A 25 6.41 8.08 5.09
C GLN A 25 5.70 8.52 3.80
N ALA A 26 5.78 7.74 2.72
CA ALA A 26 5.03 8.03 1.51
C ALA A 26 3.52 8.03 1.75
N LEU A 27 2.99 7.10 2.55
CA LEU A 27 1.57 7.04 2.92
C LEU A 27 1.15 8.26 3.74
N ARG A 28 2.00 8.72 4.66
CA ARG A 28 1.78 9.98 5.38
C ARG A 28 1.72 11.18 4.42
N LEU A 29 2.69 11.28 3.52
CA LEU A 29 2.75 12.38 2.53
C LEU A 29 1.61 12.32 1.51
N ALA A 30 1.13 11.12 1.22
CA ALA A 30 -0.04 10.87 0.37
C ALA A 30 -1.36 11.14 1.10
N ASP A 31 -1.37 11.43 2.41
CA ASP A 31 -2.59 11.76 3.16
C ASP A 31 -3.70 10.71 2.92
N ILE A 32 -3.39 9.44 3.22
CA ILE A 32 -4.36 8.34 3.06
C ILE A 32 -5.47 8.44 4.11
N ASP A 33 -6.68 8.03 3.76
CA ASP A 33 -7.84 8.09 4.66
C ASP A 33 -8.03 6.78 5.45
N VAL A 34 -7.78 5.62 4.81
CA VAL A 34 -8.04 4.30 5.39
C VAL A 34 -6.89 3.35 5.13
N VAL A 35 -6.44 2.66 6.18
CA VAL A 35 -5.48 1.55 6.08
C VAL A 35 -6.04 0.32 6.78
N THR A 36 -5.81 -0.85 6.20
CA THR A 36 -6.18 -2.13 6.84
C THR A 36 -4.98 -3.06 6.91
N ALA A 37 -4.82 -3.73 8.06
CA ALA A 37 -3.67 -4.55 8.37
C ALA A 37 -4.04 -5.96 8.84
N TYR A 38 -3.22 -6.93 8.46
CA TYR A 38 -3.26 -8.31 8.91
C TYR A 38 -1.83 -8.90 8.97
N PRO A 39 -1.41 -9.56 10.05
CA PRO A 39 0.01 -9.85 10.25
C PRO A 39 0.55 -10.97 9.33
N ILE A 40 1.38 -10.60 8.35
CA ILE A 40 2.25 -11.54 7.63
C ILE A 40 3.56 -10.85 7.21
N ARG A 41 4.71 -11.52 7.40
CA ARG A 41 6.02 -10.99 7.00
C ARG A 41 6.24 -11.12 5.48
N PRO A 42 7.03 -10.21 4.84
CA PRO A 42 7.72 -9.05 5.43
C PRO A 42 6.92 -7.73 5.45
N TYR A 43 5.72 -7.66 4.86
CA TYR A 43 5.02 -6.37 4.72
C TYR A 43 4.50 -5.81 6.06
N ASP A 44 4.27 -6.65 7.07
CA ASP A 44 3.75 -6.28 8.40
C ASP A 44 4.51 -5.13 9.07
N THR A 45 5.80 -4.99 8.78
CA THR A 45 6.65 -3.89 9.29
C THR A 45 6.18 -2.51 8.78
N VAL A 46 5.60 -2.43 7.58
CA VAL A 46 4.97 -1.19 7.07
C VAL A 46 3.76 -0.84 7.90
N MET A 47 2.91 -1.81 8.18
CA MET A 47 1.70 -1.60 8.96
C MET A 47 2.01 -1.15 10.40
N GLN A 48 3.04 -1.72 11.02
CA GLN A 48 3.55 -1.25 12.32
C GLN A 48 4.07 0.19 12.26
N ALA A 49 4.77 0.57 11.19
CA ALA A 49 5.27 1.93 11.01
C ALA A 49 4.11 2.93 10.80
N VAL A 50 3.09 2.57 10.02
CA VAL A 50 1.88 3.39 9.82
C VAL A 50 1.11 3.55 11.13
N ALA A 51 0.91 2.47 11.90
CA ALA A 51 0.26 2.54 13.21
C ALA A 51 0.99 3.51 14.15
N LYS A 52 2.32 3.52 14.11
CA LYS A 52 3.14 4.46 14.90
C LYS A 52 2.91 5.91 14.46
N LEU A 53 2.89 6.20 13.16
CA LEU A 53 2.62 7.55 12.64
C LEU A 53 1.25 8.06 13.08
N ILE A 54 0.22 7.21 13.02
CA ILE A 54 -1.14 7.54 13.48
C ILE A 54 -1.14 7.80 15.00
N SER A 55 -0.52 6.91 15.78
CA SER A 55 -0.46 7.08 17.24
C SER A 55 0.30 8.33 17.71
N ASN A 56 1.24 8.81 16.88
CA ASN A 56 1.99 10.05 17.12
C ASN A 56 1.23 11.31 16.65
N GLY A 57 0.08 11.17 15.99
CA GLY A 57 -0.65 12.28 15.36
C GLY A 57 0.05 12.83 14.11
N GLU A 58 0.93 12.05 13.49
CA GLU A 58 1.63 12.44 12.25
C GLU A 58 0.84 12.10 10.98
N LEU A 59 -0.16 11.22 11.09
CA LEU A 59 -1.12 10.82 10.05
C LEU A 59 -2.51 10.69 10.68
N ASP A 60 -3.52 11.31 10.08
CA ASP A 60 -4.92 11.17 10.47
C ASP A 60 -5.61 10.20 9.51
N ALA A 61 -5.72 8.93 9.90
CA ALA A 61 -6.28 7.87 9.06
C ALA A 61 -6.93 6.79 9.92
N GLU A 62 -7.96 6.13 9.39
CA GLU A 62 -8.58 4.97 10.03
C GLU A 62 -7.68 3.75 9.88
N TYR A 63 -7.19 3.23 11.02
CA TYR A 63 -6.38 2.01 11.06
C TYR A 63 -7.23 0.81 11.49
N ILE A 64 -7.58 -0.05 10.54
CA ILE A 64 -8.46 -1.20 10.78
C ILE A 64 -7.62 -2.49 10.85
N VAL A 65 -7.74 -3.24 11.95
CA VAL A 65 -7.15 -4.57 12.07
C VAL A 65 -8.16 -5.60 11.54
N ALA A 66 -7.88 -6.19 10.39
CA ALA A 66 -8.76 -7.19 9.76
C ALA A 66 -8.66 -8.55 10.47
N SER A 67 -9.65 -9.42 10.23
CA SER A 67 -9.62 -10.79 10.74
C SER A 67 -8.85 -11.76 9.83
N SER A 68 -8.61 -11.36 8.58
CA SER A 68 -7.85 -12.11 7.57
C SER A 68 -7.38 -11.21 6.41
N GLU A 69 -6.52 -11.71 5.52
CA GLU A 69 -6.14 -10.95 4.32
C GLU A 69 -7.31 -10.76 3.35
N HIS A 70 -8.25 -11.71 3.25
CA HIS A 70 -9.44 -11.52 2.41
C HIS A 70 -10.26 -10.34 2.90
N ASP A 71 -10.57 -10.30 4.20
CA ASP A 71 -11.24 -9.17 4.84
C ASP A 71 -10.47 -7.86 4.63
N GLN A 72 -9.14 -7.91 4.74
CA GLN A 72 -8.30 -6.73 4.57
C GLN A 72 -8.52 -6.07 3.21
N PHE A 73 -8.48 -6.85 2.13
CA PHE A 73 -8.70 -6.33 0.78
C PHE A 73 -10.16 -5.96 0.53
N GLU A 74 -11.13 -6.69 1.09
CA GLU A 74 -12.55 -6.32 0.99
C GLU A 74 -12.85 -4.97 1.64
N ILE A 75 -12.31 -4.70 2.84
CA ILE A 75 -12.52 -3.45 3.57
C ILE A 75 -11.99 -2.26 2.76
N VAL A 76 -10.71 -2.29 2.36
CA VAL A 76 -10.13 -1.15 1.62
C VAL A 76 -10.71 -0.99 0.22
N LYS A 77 -11.13 -2.09 -0.43
CA LYS A 77 -11.81 -2.03 -1.72
C LYS A 77 -13.12 -1.25 -1.62
N HIS A 78 -13.93 -1.52 -0.61
CA HIS A 78 -15.17 -0.80 -0.39
C HIS A 78 -14.96 0.63 0.13
N ALA A 79 -13.95 0.87 0.95
CA ALA A 79 -13.56 2.22 1.34
C ALA A 79 -13.15 3.07 0.11
N SER A 80 -12.38 2.49 -0.83
CA SER A 80 -12.06 3.15 -2.10
C SER A 80 -13.29 3.43 -2.95
N ALA A 81 -14.27 2.51 -2.96
CA ALA A 81 -15.51 2.67 -3.72
C ALA A 81 -16.37 3.86 -3.23
N VAL A 82 -16.22 4.27 -1.96
CA VAL A 82 -16.89 5.46 -1.40
C VAL A 82 -16.01 6.72 -1.44
N GLY A 83 -14.83 6.66 -2.08
CA GLY A 83 -13.99 7.81 -2.37
C GLY A 83 -12.80 8.02 -1.42
N ALA A 84 -12.53 7.09 -0.50
CA ALA A 84 -11.35 7.16 0.36
C ALA A 84 -10.07 6.79 -0.43
N ARG A 85 -8.96 7.49 -0.17
CA ARG A 85 -7.63 7.04 -0.54
C ARG A 85 -7.20 5.96 0.43
N VAL A 86 -6.91 4.77 -0.10
CA VAL A 86 -6.71 3.58 0.74
C VAL A 86 -5.33 2.96 0.55
N PHE A 87 -4.85 2.31 1.61
CA PHE A 87 -3.68 1.46 1.57
C PHE A 87 -3.92 0.11 2.23
N CYS A 88 -3.39 -0.95 1.64
CA CYS A 88 -3.29 -2.26 2.29
C CYS A 88 -2.04 -2.99 1.77
N GLY A 89 -1.84 -4.23 2.20
CA GLY A 89 -0.77 -5.04 1.63
C GLY A 89 -0.75 -6.45 2.16
N SER A 90 0.02 -7.32 1.55
CA SER A 90 0.24 -8.67 2.06
C SER A 90 1.55 -9.24 1.53
N SER A 91 1.80 -10.51 1.78
CA SER A 91 2.99 -11.24 1.39
C SER A 91 2.66 -12.71 1.13
N GLY A 92 3.21 -13.29 0.06
CA GLY A 92 3.13 -14.73 -0.20
C GLY A 92 1.71 -15.30 -0.14
N VAL A 93 1.50 -16.28 0.72
CA VAL A 93 0.20 -16.97 0.86
C VAL A 93 -0.94 -16.04 1.31
N GLY A 94 -0.66 -14.94 2.01
CA GLY A 94 -1.68 -13.97 2.39
C GLY A 94 -2.24 -13.23 1.17
N TRP A 95 -1.40 -12.95 0.18
CA TRP A 95 -1.84 -12.41 -1.12
C TRP A 95 -2.76 -13.41 -1.84
N MET A 96 -2.43 -14.71 -1.81
CA MET A 96 -3.29 -15.75 -2.38
C MET A 96 -4.60 -15.93 -1.62
N TYR A 97 -4.58 -15.77 -0.30
CA TYR A 97 -5.78 -15.87 0.52
C TYR A 97 -6.81 -14.77 0.18
N ALA A 98 -6.35 -13.60 -0.24
CA ALA A 98 -7.18 -12.48 -0.67
C ALA A 98 -7.51 -12.47 -2.18
N MET A 99 -7.21 -13.55 -2.92
CA MET A 99 -7.27 -13.55 -4.39
C MET A 99 -8.61 -13.12 -4.97
N GLU A 100 -9.74 -13.51 -4.36
CA GLU A 100 -11.07 -13.09 -4.83
C GLU A 100 -11.22 -11.57 -4.84
N ALA A 101 -10.94 -10.92 -3.70
CA ALA A 101 -11.02 -9.48 -3.56
C ALA A 101 -10.05 -8.77 -4.51
N ILE A 102 -8.82 -9.28 -4.61
CA ILE A 102 -7.78 -8.74 -5.50
C ILE A 102 -8.18 -8.86 -6.98
N ALA A 103 -8.78 -9.98 -7.39
CA ALA A 103 -9.17 -10.23 -8.77
C ALA A 103 -10.30 -9.32 -9.25
N VAL A 104 -11.25 -8.98 -8.37
CA VAL A 104 -12.40 -8.13 -8.75
C VAL A 104 -12.09 -6.63 -8.72
N THR A 105 -11.09 -6.19 -7.95
CA THR A 105 -10.74 -4.77 -7.78
C THR A 105 -10.53 -4.01 -9.10
N PRO A 106 -9.75 -4.51 -10.08
CA PRO A 106 -9.56 -3.81 -11.36
C PRO A 106 -10.86 -3.64 -12.16
N ALA A 107 -11.75 -4.64 -12.14
CA ALA A 107 -13.01 -4.60 -12.86
C ALA A 107 -13.98 -3.55 -12.28
N LEU A 108 -13.87 -3.29 -10.98
CA LEU A 108 -14.60 -2.22 -10.29
C LEU A 108 -13.97 -0.84 -10.47
N ARG A 109 -12.82 -0.75 -11.15
CA ARG A 109 -12.10 0.50 -11.42
C ARG A 109 -11.76 1.25 -10.13
N LEU A 110 -11.22 0.52 -9.14
CA LEU A 110 -10.90 1.09 -7.84
C LEU A 110 -9.39 1.42 -7.76
N PRO A 111 -9.01 2.70 -7.57
CA PRO A 111 -7.62 3.16 -7.65
C PRO A 111 -6.86 2.91 -6.34
N MET A 112 -6.83 1.66 -5.89
CA MET A 112 -6.17 1.26 -4.64
C MET A 112 -4.66 1.13 -4.84
N VAL A 113 -3.86 1.52 -3.85
CA VAL A 113 -2.44 1.17 -3.79
C VAL A 113 -2.24 0.08 -2.76
N ALA A 114 -1.60 -1.01 -3.15
CA ALA A 114 -1.25 -2.11 -2.28
C ALA A 114 0.25 -2.40 -2.30
N LEU A 115 0.79 -2.83 -1.17
CA LEU A 115 2.13 -3.38 -1.10
C LEU A 115 2.08 -4.91 -1.17
N VAL A 116 2.91 -5.49 -2.03
CA VAL A 116 3.22 -6.92 -2.03
C VAL A 116 4.62 -7.05 -1.48
N GLY A 117 4.73 -7.35 -0.18
CA GLY A 117 6.02 -7.70 0.41
C GLY A 117 6.42 -9.06 -0.13
N ASN A 118 7.17 -9.12 -1.22
CA ASN A 118 7.28 -10.33 -2.03
C ASN A 118 7.87 -11.48 -1.19
N ARG A 119 7.14 -12.59 -1.15
CA ARG A 119 7.50 -13.77 -0.37
C ARG A 119 7.06 -15.02 -1.11
N ALA A 120 7.93 -16.02 -1.15
CA ALA A 120 7.62 -17.32 -1.73
C ALA A 120 6.33 -17.93 -1.15
N LEU A 121 5.55 -18.56 -2.04
CA LEU A 121 4.39 -19.35 -1.66
C LEU A 121 4.83 -20.67 -0.98
N ASP A 122 3.91 -21.28 -0.23
CA ASP A 122 4.11 -22.61 0.34
C ASP A 122 4.02 -23.69 -0.77
N ASP A 123 4.69 -24.86 -0.71
CA ASP A 123 5.26 -25.68 0.39
C ASP A 123 6.75 -26.02 0.08
N PRO A 124 7.70 -25.90 1.04
CA PRO A 124 7.54 -25.91 2.51
C PRO A 124 7.39 -24.57 3.21
N GLY A 125 7.06 -23.52 2.46
CA GLY A 125 6.94 -22.17 2.97
C GLY A 125 8.32 -21.55 3.18
N ALA A 126 8.74 -20.74 2.22
CA ALA A 126 9.99 -20.03 2.29
C ALA A 126 9.76 -18.59 2.78
N PHE A 127 10.60 -18.15 3.71
CA PHE A 127 10.67 -16.74 4.10
C PHE A 127 11.39 -15.88 3.07
N GLY A 128 12.04 -16.50 2.08
CA GLY A 128 12.73 -15.81 1.01
C GLY A 128 11.77 -15.10 0.07
N CYS A 129 12.31 -14.12 -0.64
CA CYS A 129 11.59 -13.39 -1.67
C CYS A 129 11.51 -14.24 -2.96
N GLU A 130 10.29 -14.37 -3.47
CA GLU A 130 10.00 -14.72 -4.86
C GLU A 130 8.90 -13.76 -5.33
N HIS A 131 8.87 -13.44 -6.61
CA HIS A 131 7.84 -12.54 -7.16
C HIS A 131 6.57 -13.28 -7.60
N ASN A 132 6.45 -14.58 -7.29
CA ASN A 132 5.33 -15.40 -7.74
C ASN A 132 3.99 -14.94 -7.17
N ASP A 133 3.97 -14.45 -5.95
CA ASP A 133 2.78 -13.88 -5.32
C ASP A 133 2.20 -12.70 -6.14
N ALA A 134 2.98 -11.66 -6.39
CA ALA A 134 2.58 -10.53 -7.23
C ALA A 134 2.29 -10.95 -8.68
N LEU A 135 3.10 -11.84 -9.25
CA LEU A 135 2.96 -12.24 -10.66
C LEU A 135 1.71 -13.08 -10.94
N CYS A 136 1.07 -13.67 -9.92
CA CYS A 136 -0.21 -14.37 -10.08
C CYS A 136 -1.35 -13.46 -10.53
N VAL A 137 -1.24 -12.13 -10.35
CA VAL A 137 -2.30 -11.18 -10.73
C VAL A 137 -1.98 -10.38 -11.99
N ARG A 138 -0.88 -10.71 -12.69
CA ARG A 138 -0.40 -9.99 -13.88
C ARG A 138 -1.44 -9.84 -14.99
N ASP A 139 -2.37 -10.78 -15.07
CA ASP A 139 -3.40 -10.86 -16.10
C ASP A 139 -4.75 -10.25 -15.65
N LEU A 140 -4.84 -9.75 -14.41
CA LEU A 140 -6.09 -9.28 -13.80
C LEU A 140 -6.33 -7.77 -13.96
N GLY A 141 -5.35 -7.01 -14.46
CA GLY A 141 -5.46 -5.56 -14.66
C GLY A 141 -4.89 -4.71 -13.52
N TRP A 142 -4.07 -5.31 -12.65
CA TRP A 142 -3.23 -4.58 -11.71
C TRP A 142 -2.01 -3.99 -12.42
N MET A 143 -1.67 -2.74 -12.10
CA MET A 143 -0.36 -2.20 -12.44
C MET A 143 0.66 -2.76 -11.44
N LEU A 144 1.70 -3.45 -11.94
CA LEU A 144 2.73 -4.05 -11.10
C LEU A 144 4.05 -3.28 -11.28
N THR A 145 4.66 -2.88 -10.17
CA THR A 145 5.97 -2.24 -10.15
C THR A 145 6.81 -2.85 -9.04
N TRP A 146 8.13 -2.88 -9.21
CA TRP A 146 9.07 -3.33 -8.18
C TRP A 146 10.04 -2.21 -7.85
N VAL A 147 10.50 -2.16 -6.61
CA VAL A 147 11.48 -1.18 -6.12
C VAL A 147 12.70 -1.90 -5.56
N ASP A 148 13.89 -1.34 -5.78
CA ASP A 148 15.15 -1.96 -5.35
C ASP A 148 15.76 -1.23 -4.13
N THR A 149 15.33 0.01 -3.87
CA THR A 149 15.86 0.83 -2.77
C THR A 149 14.76 1.44 -1.91
N ALA A 150 15.11 1.84 -0.68
CA ALA A 150 14.18 2.54 0.21
C ALA A 150 13.72 3.88 -0.39
N GLN A 151 14.58 4.59 -1.12
CA GLN A 151 14.22 5.83 -1.80
C GLN A 151 13.22 5.57 -2.92
N GLU A 152 13.48 4.56 -3.76
CA GLU A 152 12.53 4.16 -4.81
C GLU A 152 11.19 3.72 -4.22
N ALA A 153 11.18 3.06 -3.06
CA ALA A 153 9.94 2.68 -2.37
C ALA A 153 9.08 3.91 -1.99
N LEU A 154 9.70 4.98 -1.49
CA LEU A 154 9.01 6.24 -1.18
C LEU A 154 8.48 6.90 -2.46
N ASP A 155 9.35 7.08 -3.45
CA ASP A 155 9.02 7.79 -4.69
C ASP A 155 7.94 7.06 -5.47
N THR A 156 8.07 5.73 -5.58
CA THR A 156 7.14 4.87 -6.31
C THR A 156 5.78 4.81 -5.62
N ALA A 157 5.71 4.82 -4.29
CA ALA A 157 4.42 4.89 -3.59
C ALA A 157 3.64 6.17 -3.91
N LEU A 158 4.32 7.32 -3.96
CA LEU A 158 3.69 8.59 -4.36
C LEU A 158 3.29 8.60 -5.85
N ILE A 159 4.16 8.08 -6.72
CA ILE A 159 3.86 7.93 -8.15
C ILE A 159 2.69 6.97 -8.37
N ALA A 160 2.61 5.88 -7.60
CA ALA A 160 1.55 4.89 -7.70
C ALA A 160 0.18 5.52 -7.45
N TYR A 161 0.00 6.32 -6.40
CA TYR A 161 -1.25 7.07 -6.19
C TYR A 161 -1.52 8.03 -7.35
N ARG A 162 -0.52 8.78 -7.79
CA ARG A 162 -0.69 9.75 -8.88
C ARG A 162 -1.18 9.09 -10.18
N VAL A 163 -0.68 7.89 -10.49
CA VAL A 163 -1.06 7.14 -11.70
C VAL A 163 -2.38 6.40 -11.49
N ALA A 164 -2.53 5.68 -10.38
CA ALA A 164 -3.72 4.89 -10.07
C ALA A 164 -4.99 5.74 -10.04
N GLU A 165 -4.93 6.93 -9.43
CA GLU A 165 -6.07 7.82 -9.27
C GLU A 165 -6.30 8.77 -10.47
N ASP A 166 -5.41 8.76 -11.47
CA ASP A 166 -5.65 9.54 -12.69
C ASP A 166 -6.93 9.04 -13.38
N ARG A 167 -7.85 9.95 -13.69
CA ARG A 167 -9.17 9.60 -14.27
C ARG A 167 -9.07 8.90 -15.63
N ARG A 168 -7.92 9.00 -16.32
CA ARG A 168 -7.63 8.29 -17.57
C ARG A 168 -7.20 6.85 -17.32
N VAL A 169 -6.70 6.54 -16.12
CA VAL A 169 -6.19 5.23 -15.70
C VAL A 169 -7.19 4.55 -14.78
N PHE A 170 -7.42 5.06 -13.57
CA PHE A 170 -8.41 4.59 -12.58
C PHE A 170 -8.38 3.06 -12.38
N LEU A 171 -7.19 2.55 -12.05
CA LEU A 171 -6.88 1.13 -11.85
C LEU A 171 -6.00 0.97 -10.59
N PRO A 172 -6.05 -0.20 -9.94
CA PRO A 172 -5.22 -0.46 -8.78
C PRO A 172 -3.74 -0.65 -9.16
N CYS A 173 -2.85 -0.33 -8.22
CA CYS A 173 -1.41 -0.47 -8.35
C CYS A 173 -0.84 -1.29 -7.19
N ALA A 174 -0.03 -2.28 -7.51
CA ALA A 174 0.71 -3.09 -6.55
C ALA A 174 2.21 -2.80 -6.66
N ILE A 175 2.81 -2.50 -5.52
CA ILE A 175 4.24 -2.24 -5.36
C ILE A 175 4.86 -3.51 -4.76
N GLY A 176 5.73 -4.18 -5.50
CA GLY A 176 6.57 -5.27 -5.02
C GLY A 176 7.82 -4.73 -4.33
N ALA A 177 8.09 -5.17 -3.11
CA ALA A 177 9.25 -4.77 -2.31
C ALA A 177 9.70 -5.88 -1.35
#